data_AF-A0A936R3H1-F1
#
_entry.id   AF-A0A936R3H1-F1
#
_cell.length_a   1.000
_cell.length_b   1.000
_cell.length_c   1.000
_cell.angle_alpha   90.00
_cell.angle_beta   90.00
_cell.angle_gamma   90.00
#
_symmetry.space_group_name_H-M   'P 1'
#
loop_
_entity.id
_entity.type
_entity.pdbx_description
1 polymer ?
#
loop_
_entity_poly.entity_id
_entity_poly.type
_entity_poly.pdbx_seq_one_letter_code
_entity_poly.pdbx_strand_id
1 'polypeptide(L)' 'MLANLAQIYQDTLGRYSLRIQVRGESGYLQQPAVATRVRCLLFAAIRSAVLWHQLGGRRWHLFVQRRQLVAQLRELQRRL' A
#
# COMPACT_ATOMS: atom_id res chain seq x y z
N MET A 1 -1.04 7.94 -17.16
CA MET A 1 -0.60 8.31 -15.79
C MET A 1 -0.45 7.08 -14.87
N LEU A 2 -1.49 6.26 -14.67
CA LEU A 2 -1.42 5.02 -13.86
C LEU A 2 -0.38 4.00 -14.38
N ALA A 3 -0.26 3.87 -15.71
CA ALA A 3 0.75 3.00 -16.31
C ALA A 3 2.19 3.39 -15.90
N ASN A 4 2.51 4.69 -15.85
CA ASN A 4 3.85 5.16 -15.45
C ASN A 4 4.15 4.84 -13.98
N LEU A 5 3.19 4.99 -13.08
CA LEU A 5 3.35 4.62 -11.67
C LEU A 5 3.55 3.11 -11.49
N ALA A 6 2.79 2.30 -12.22
CA ALA A 6 2.94 0.85 -12.22
C ALA A 6 4.28 0.39 -12.82
N GLN A 7 4.83 1.15 -13.77
CA GLN A 7 6.16 0.89 -14.33
C GLN A 7 7.25 1.19 -13.29
N ILE A 8 7.18 2.35 -12.63
CA ILE A 8 8.11 2.72 -11.55
C ILE A 8 8.11 1.67 -10.44
N TYR A 9 6.94 1.14 -10.06
CA TYR A 9 6.85 0.03 -9.11
C TYR A 9 7.59 -1.22 -9.61
N GLN A 10 7.42 -1.61 -10.88
CA GLN A 10 8.13 -2.76 -11.44
C GLN A 10 9.64 -2.54 -11.50
N ASP A 11 10.09 -1.35 -11.89
CA ASP A 11 11.50 -1.03 -12.06
C ASP A 11 12.24 -0.89 -10.73
N THR A 12 11.54 -0.52 -9.65
CA THR A 12 12.13 -0.39 -8.31
C THR A 12 11.89 -1.64 -7.48
N LEU A 13 10.64 -2.03 -7.30
CA LEU A 13 10.24 -3.08 -6.36
C LEU A 13 10.19 -4.47 -7.00
N GLY A 14 10.02 -4.56 -8.32
CA GLY A 14 10.11 -5.81 -9.07
C GLY A 14 11.51 -6.44 -9.08
N ARG A 15 12.56 -5.66 -8.72
CA ARG A 15 13.93 -6.16 -8.55
C ARG A 15 14.21 -6.84 -7.21
N TYR A 16 13.35 -6.68 -6.21
CA TYR A 16 13.51 -7.38 -4.93
C TYR A 16 12.99 -8.82 -5.03
N SER A 17 13.64 -9.74 -4.31
CA SER A 17 13.25 -11.15 -4.26
C SER A 17 11.88 -11.38 -3.60
N LEU A 18 11.41 -10.43 -2.81
CA LEU A 18 10.11 -10.50 -2.15
C LEU A 18 8.98 -10.09 -3.10
N ARG A 19 8.37 -11.09 -3.75
CA ARG A 19 7.19 -10.88 -4.59
C ARG A 19 5.91 -11.01 -3.77
N ILE A 20 5.09 -9.96 -3.75
CA ILE A 20 3.75 -9.99 -3.16
C ILE A 20 2.85 -10.83 -4.07
N GLN A 21 2.44 -11.99 -3.58
CA GLN A 21 1.50 -12.86 -4.31
C GLN A 21 0.09 -12.35 -4.14
N VAL A 22 -0.51 -11.90 -5.24
CA VAL A 22 -1.91 -11.48 -5.29
C VAL A 22 -2.75 -12.68 -5.72
N ARG A 23 -3.63 -13.15 -4.84
CA ARG A 23 -4.53 -14.27 -5.10
C ARG A 23 -5.93 -13.75 -5.39
N GLY A 24 -6.61 -14.36 -6.34
CA GLY A 24 -7.95 -13.98 -6.77
C GLY A 24 -8.37 -14.76 -8.01
N GLU A 25 -9.49 -14.36 -8.61
CA GLU A 25 -10.01 -14.99 -9.82
C GLU A 25 -9.12 -14.69 -11.04
N SER A 26 -8.70 -15.74 -11.75
CA SER A 26 -7.74 -15.68 -12.85
C SER A 26 -8.20 -14.79 -14.00
N GLY A 27 -9.50 -14.79 -14.30
CA GLY A 27 -10.09 -13.96 -15.36
C GLY A 27 -9.89 -12.45 -15.15
N TYR A 28 -9.87 -11.99 -13.90
CA TYR A 28 -9.58 -10.59 -13.57
C TYR A 28 -8.08 -10.30 -13.47
N LEU A 29 -7.30 -11.25 -12.95
CA LEU A 29 -5.85 -11.11 -12.80
C LEU A 29 -5.08 -11.07 -14.14
N GLN A 30 -5.63 -11.68 -15.18
CA GLN A 30 -5.06 -11.61 -16.54
C GLN A 30 -5.30 -10.25 -17.22
N GLN A 31 -6.23 -9.42 -16.71
CA GLN A 31 -6.51 -8.13 -17.31
C GLN A 31 -5.38 -7.13 -17.00
N PRO A 32 -4.73 -6.53 -18.03
CA PRO A 32 -3.59 -5.64 -17.82
C PRO A 32 -3.96 -4.37 -17.04
N ALA A 33 -5.20 -3.90 -17.17
CA ALA A 33 -5.73 -2.76 -16.41
C ALA A 33 -5.79 -3.07 -14.91
N VAL A 34 -6.24 -4.28 -14.53
CA VAL A 34 -6.31 -4.72 -13.14
C VAL A 34 -4.90 -4.85 -12.56
N ALA A 35 -3.98 -5.49 -13.28
CA ALA A 35 -2.59 -5.63 -12.86
C ALA A 35 -1.91 -4.26 -12.64
N THR A 36 -2.14 -3.30 -13.54
CA THR A 36 -1.63 -1.93 -13.42
C THR A 36 -2.18 -1.24 -12.17
N ARG A 37 -3.48 -1.39 -11.89
CA ARG A 37 -4.13 -0.81 -10.71
C ARG A 37 -3.60 -1.40 -9.42
N VAL A 38 -3.41 -2.72 -9.37
CA VAL A 38 -2.80 -3.43 -8.24
C VAL A 38 -1.38 -2.91 -7.96
N ARG A 39 -0.53 -2.78 -8.97
CA ARG A 39 0.83 -2.21 -8.81
C ARG A 39 0.80 -0.78 -8.29
N CYS A 40 -0.12 0.06 -8.78
CA CYS A 40 -0.28 1.43 -8.28
C CYS A 40 -0.71 1.45 -6.79
N LEU A 41 -1.63 0.58 -6.39
CA LEU A 41 -2.06 0.47 -4.99
C LEU A 41 -0.91 0.00 -4.09
N LEU A 42 -0.12 -0.97 -4.53
CA LEU A 42 1.06 -1.43 -3.81
C LEU A 42 2.09 -0.31 -3.66
N PHE A 43 2.33 0.47 -4.71
CA PHE A 43 3.19 1.65 -4.65
C PHE A 43 2.68 2.68 -3.62
N ALA A 44 1.38 3.00 -3.63
CA ALA A 44 0.77 3.92 -2.68
C ALA A 44 0.86 3.41 -1.23
N ALA A 45 0.67 2.10 -1.01
CA ALA A 45 0.83 1.48 0.30
C ALA A 45 2.26 1.61 0.82
N ILE A 46 3.26 1.38 -0.03
CA ILE A 46 4.67 1.54 0.33
C ILE A 46 4.98 3.00 0.65
N ARG A 47 4.48 3.95 -0.14
CA ARG A 47 4.64 5.38 0.15
C ARG A 47 4.05 5.75 1.51
N SER A 48 2.89 5.18 1.85
CA SER A 48 2.23 5.38 3.15
C SER A 48 3.05 4.77 4.29
N ALA A 49 3.66 3.59 4.07
CA ALA A 49 4.54 2.96 5.05
C ALA A 49 5.85 3.74 5.25
N VAL A 50 6.40 4.32 4.18
CA VAL A 50 7.56 5.22 4.26
C VAL A 50 7.20 6.48 5.02
N LEU A 51 6.05 7.09 4.73
CA LEU A 51 5.56 8.27 5.45
C LEU A 51 5.39 7.96 6.95
N TRP A 52 4.82 6.81 7.30
CA TRP A 52 4.73 6.35 8.68
C TRP A 52 6.10 6.31 9.35
N HIS A 53 7.11 5.77 8.68
CA HIS A 53 8.46 5.72 9.21
C HIS A 53 9.11 7.11 9.33
N GLN A 54 8.92 7.98 8.34
CA GLN A 54 9.42 9.36 8.33
C GLN A 54 8.86 10.20 9.48
N LEU A 55 7.62 9.95 9.89
CA LEU A 55 6.99 10.60 11.04
C LEU A 55 7.38 9.96 12.39
N GLY A 56 8.39 9.08 12.41
CA GLY A 56 8.86 8.39 13.62
C GLY A 56 8.07 7.11 13.97
N GLY A 57 7.18 6.67 13.08
CA GLY A 57 6.41 5.45 13.23
C GLY A 57 7.28 4.19 13.16
N ARG A 58 7.08 3.29 14.12
CA ARG A 58 7.74 1.97 14.17
C ARG A 58 6.69 0.86 14.06
N ARG A 59 7.10 -0.34 13.68
CA ARG A 59 6.19 -1.51 13.53
C ARG A 59 5.43 -1.80 14.84
N TRP A 60 6.11 -1.68 15.98
CA TRP A 60 5.53 -1.91 17.31
C TRP A 60 4.48 -0.88 17.72
N HIS A 61 4.53 0.35 17.19
CA HIS A 61 3.50 1.37 17.47
C HIS A 61 2.11 0.92 17.00
N LEU A 62 2.01 0.10 15.94
CA LEU A 62 0.73 -0.46 15.50
C LEU A 62 0.11 -1.41 16.53
N PHE A 63 0.93 -2.08 17.34
CA PHE A 63 0.47 -2.98 18.39
C PHE A 63 0.21 -2.23 19.69
N VAL A 64 1.12 -1.34 20.10
CA VAL A 64 1.05 -0.60 21.37
C VAL A 64 0.04 0.55 21.32
N GLN A 65 0.05 1.35 20.25
CA GLN A 65 -0.79 2.54 20.10
C GLN A 65 -2.08 2.26 19.30
N ARG A 66 -2.44 0.97 19.10
CA ARG A 66 -3.63 0.57 18.34
C ARG A 66 -4.89 1.30 18.77
N ARG A 67 -5.13 1.38 20.09
CA ARG A 67 -6.33 2.02 20.66
C ARG A 67 -6.39 3.51 20.35
N GLN A 68 -5.27 4.21 20.51
CA GLN A 68 -5.17 5.65 20.24
C GLN A 68 -5.33 5.93 18.74
N LEU A 69 -4.70 5.12 17.88
CA LEU A 69 -4.83 5.23 16.43
C LEU A 69 -6.28 5.06 15.98
N VAL A 70 -6.99 4.05 16.50
CA VAL A 70 -8.41 3.82 16.18
C VAL A 70 -9.29 4.97 16.68
N ALA A 71 -9.02 5.53 17.87
CA ALA A 71 -9.75 6.67 18.38
C ALA A 71 -9.58 7.91 17.49
N GLN A 72 -8.34 8.21 17.09
CA GLN A 72 -8.02 9.33 16.19
C GLN A 72 -8.62 9.12 14.79
N LEU A 73 -8.57 7.90 14.24
CA LEU A 73 -9.22 7.58 12.97
C LEU A 73 -10.73 7.78 13.01
N ARG A 74 -11.41 7.37 14.10
CA ARG A 74 -12.86 7.59 14.28
C ARG A 74 -13.21 9.07 14.46
N GLU A 75 -12.33 9.86 15.06
CA GLU A 75 -12.50 11.30 15.16
C GLU A 75 -12.36 11.96 13.79
N LEU A 76 -11.33 11.59 13.03
CA LEU A 76 -11.09 12.11 11.69
C LEU A 76 -12.21 11.72 10.71
N GLN A 77 -12.71 10.48 10.78
CA GLN A 77 -13.87 10.04 10.01
C GLN A 77 -15.15 10.82 10.33
N ARG A 78 -15.33 11.30 11.56
CA ARG A 78 -16.48 12.13 11.93
C ARG A 78 -16.37 13.58 11.45
N ARG A 79 -15.16 14.05 11.13
CA ARG A 79 -14.89 15.41 10.66
C ARG A 79 -14.97 15.56 9.13
N LEU A 80 -14.88 14.45 8.41
CA LEU A 80 -15.11 14.35 6.97
C LEU A 80 -16.59 14.03 6.70
#